data_AF-A0A535LJU2-F1
#
_entry.id   AF-A0A535LJU2-F1
#
_cell.length_a   1.000
_cell.length_b   1.000
_cell.length_c   1.000
_cell.angle_alpha   90.00
_cell.angle_beta   90.00
_cell.angle_gamma   90.00
#
_symmetry.space_group_name_H-M   'P 1'
#
loop_
_entity.id
_entity.type
_entity.pdbx_description
1 polymer ?
#
loop_
_entity_poly.entity_id
_entity_poly.type
_entity_poly.pdbx_seq_one_letter_code
_entity_poly.pdbx_strand_id
1 'polypeptide(L)'
;MEQQDRIMDGDLQTLGLQSILKMLALSGKTGTLFVHSGPETLSISLRKGQIVALREEGVPQPDLLVMLCLVNKLDPQRAQMVREHAGGNTQVALAMLVERNWMSAAEMQRRLEFAVTQSISHALRWVNGRFAFHRQLVPMENRMQALDIDSTLLEALRQADEWEEMGETHLTRTTVARWLPEIHNDVRSLGLGQEFIEALCLSNGEIPLQAMALVLMTPEARVARIMTRLLELRLIEIVDTALENEVQQDLSNLIIKCQTTLTRKQQSSNPAQHLLGLITVLSDCINGLLAHHSRYAKSLRGRGQIPYPDVVRYLERRFSSQFQLLAQQYPILETIEF
;
A
#
# COMPACT_ATOMS: atom_id res chain seq x y z
N MET A 1 10.30 24.52 20.52
CA MET A 1 10.03 25.68 19.62
C MET A 1 8.62 25.66 19.02
N GLU A 2 7.72 24.73 19.39
CA GLU A 2 6.41 24.56 18.74
C GLU A 2 5.27 25.48 19.21
N GLN A 3 5.40 26.17 20.34
CA GLN A 3 4.28 26.93 20.93
C GLN A 3 4.17 28.38 20.43
N GLN A 4 5.17 28.94 19.76
CA GLN A 4 5.25 30.40 19.54
C GLN A 4 4.47 30.91 18.31
N ASP A 5 4.06 30.04 17.39
CA ASP A 5 3.34 30.43 16.16
C ASP A 5 1.93 29.83 16.02
N ARG A 6 1.47 29.09 17.05
CA ARG A 6 0.12 28.53 17.12
C ARG A 6 -0.86 29.64 17.47
N ILE A 7 -1.88 29.85 16.64
CA ILE A 7 -2.87 30.92 16.85
C ILE A 7 -4.28 30.40 17.12
N MET A 8 -4.53 29.11 16.89
CA MET A 8 -5.82 28.49 17.11
C MET A 8 -5.64 26.99 17.24
N ASP A 9 -6.27 26.38 18.23
CA ASP A 9 -6.33 24.94 18.40
C ASP A 9 -7.62 24.53 19.12
N GLY A 10 -7.94 23.25 19.03
CA GLY A 10 -9.13 22.70 19.64
C GLY A 10 -9.43 21.29 19.15
N ASP A 11 -10.65 20.86 19.48
CA ASP A 11 -11.14 19.51 19.26
C ASP A 11 -12.17 19.50 18.12
N LEU A 12 -12.06 18.53 17.20
CA LEU A 12 -12.97 18.40 16.05
C LEU A 12 -14.43 18.15 16.48
N GLN A 13 -14.63 17.55 17.66
CA GLN A 13 -15.96 17.33 18.24
C GLN A 13 -16.70 18.63 18.52
N THR A 14 -15.98 19.71 18.81
CA THR A 14 -16.56 21.02 19.13
C THR A 14 -16.77 21.87 17.89
N LEU A 15 -15.83 21.78 16.94
CA LEU A 15 -15.84 22.53 15.70
C LEU A 15 -15.34 21.62 14.58
N GLY A 16 -16.26 21.13 13.75
CA GLY A 16 -15.92 20.24 12.65
C GLY A 16 -14.99 20.89 11.63
N LEU A 17 -14.26 20.05 10.89
CA LEU A 17 -13.26 20.49 9.91
C LEU A 17 -13.83 21.46 8.86
N GLN A 18 -15.06 21.23 8.40
CA GLN A 18 -15.76 22.14 7.48
C GLN A 18 -15.82 23.57 8.03
N SER A 19 -16.26 23.73 9.29
CA SER A 19 -16.41 25.04 9.93
C SER A 19 -15.06 25.71 10.16
N ILE A 20 -14.03 24.94 10.52
CA ILE A 20 -12.65 25.44 10.67
C ILE A 20 -12.15 26.01 9.34
N LEU A 21 -12.26 25.24 8.25
CA LEU A 21 -11.80 25.67 6.92
C LEU A 21 -12.55 26.90 6.43
N LYS A 22 -13.88 26.95 6.58
CA LYS A 22 -14.70 28.13 6.24
C LYS A 22 -14.27 29.37 7.01
N MET A 23 -14.07 29.26 8.32
CA MET A 23 -13.65 30.39 9.14
C MET A 23 -12.26 30.92 8.73
N LEU A 24 -11.31 30.02 8.45
CA LEU A 24 -9.98 30.39 7.98
C LEU A 24 -10.02 31.05 6.60
N ALA A 25 -10.89 30.57 5.71
CA ALA A 25 -11.14 31.13 4.38
C ALA A 25 -11.69 32.56 4.48
N LEU A 26 -12.81 32.74 5.19
CA LEU A 26 -13.48 34.04 5.38
C LEU A 26 -12.57 35.08 6.04
N SER A 27 -11.70 34.62 6.93
CA SER A 27 -10.72 35.48 7.62
C SER A 27 -9.44 35.73 6.79
N GLY A 28 -9.35 35.20 5.58
CA GLY A 28 -8.19 35.36 4.68
C GLY A 28 -6.87 34.87 5.28
N LYS A 29 -6.91 33.86 6.16
CA LYS A 29 -5.72 33.43 6.93
C LYS A 29 -4.65 32.83 6.02
N THR A 30 -3.41 33.03 6.41
CA THR A 30 -2.23 32.43 5.78
C THR A 30 -1.46 31.68 6.86
N GLY A 31 -1.11 30.43 6.59
CA GLY A 31 -0.51 29.52 7.56
C GLY A 31 -0.80 28.05 7.25
N THR A 32 -0.57 27.16 8.22
CA THR A 32 -0.76 25.72 8.07
C THR A 32 -1.72 25.21 9.13
N LEU A 33 -2.80 24.54 8.71
CA LEU A 33 -3.72 23.81 9.56
C LEU A 33 -3.24 22.37 9.67
N PHE A 34 -2.98 21.92 10.88
CA PHE A 34 -2.74 20.51 11.19
C PHE A 34 -4.01 19.93 11.80
N VAL A 35 -4.39 18.74 11.35
CA VAL A 35 -5.55 18.00 11.84
C VAL A 35 -5.09 16.58 12.12
N HIS A 36 -5.37 16.08 13.32
CA HIS A 36 -4.96 14.74 13.77
C HIS A 36 -6.18 13.94 14.19
N SER A 37 -6.27 12.71 13.71
CA SER A 37 -7.32 11.75 14.08
C SER A 37 -6.70 10.36 14.21
N GLY A 38 -6.60 9.83 15.43
CA GLY A 38 -5.92 8.56 15.68
C GLY A 38 -4.46 8.57 15.16
N PRO A 39 -4.06 7.64 14.27
CA PRO A 39 -2.72 7.61 13.68
C PRO A 39 -2.56 8.54 12.47
N GLU A 40 -3.64 9.16 11.98
CA GLU A 40 -3.63 9.94 10.75
C GLU A 40 -3.42 11.43 11.04
N THR A 41 -2.60 12.07 10.21
CA THR A 41 -2.35 13.51 10.26
C THR A 41 -2.56 14.12 8.88
N LEU A 42 -3.31 15.22 8.83
CA LEU A 42 -3.55 16.03 7.66
C LEU A 42 -2.99 17.43 7.86
N SER A 43 -2.12 17.86 6.94
CA SER A 43 -1.51 19.17 6.93
C SER A 43 -2.02 19.95 5.72
N ILE A 44 -2.71 21.07 5.96
CA ILE A 44 -3.32 21.92 4.91
C ILE A 44 -2.67 23.31 4.97
N SER A 45 -1.94 23.68 3.91
CA SER A 45 -1.35 25.01 3.78
C SER A 45 -2.30 25.97 3.09
N LEU A 46 -2.48 27.14 3.71
CA LEU A 46 -3.42 28.17 3.34
C LEU A 46 -2.69 29.48 3.02
N ARG A 47 -3.07 30.14 1.92
CA ARG A 47 -2.58 31.47 1.55
C ARG A 47 -3.75 32.35 1.19
N LYS A 48 -3.93 33.46 1.91
CA LYS A 48 -5.06 34.39 1.73
C LYS A 48 -6.43 33.67 1.70
N GLY A 49 -6.61 32.67 2.56
CA GLY A 49 -7.85 31.89 2.61
C GLY A 49 -8.03 30.84 1.51
N GLN A 50 -7.02 30.59 0.67
CA GLN A 50 -7.06 29.56 -0.38
C GLN A 50 -6.11 28.40 -0.06
N ILE A 51 -6.46 27.18 -0.49
CA ILE A 51 -5.61 26.00 -0.28
C ILE A 51 -4.50 26.01 -1.32
N VAL A 52 -3.25 26.02 -0.85
CA VAL A 52 -2.06 25.99 -1.74
C VAL A 52 -1.32 24.66 -1.70
N ALA A 53 -1.51 23.87 -0.64
CA ALA A 53 -0.96 22.53 -0.54
C ALA A 53 -1.69 21.71 0.53
N LEU A 54 -1.63 20.39 0.37
CA LEU A 54 -2.14 19.42 1.34
C LEU A 54 -1.19 18.23 1.39
N ARG A 55 -1.01 17.65 2.57
CA ARG A 55 -0.28 16.40 2.77
C ARG A 55 -0.97 15.55 3.83
N GLU A 56 -1.14 14.27 3.51
CA GLU A 56 -1.43 13.22 4.49
C GLU A 56 -0.11 12.62 4.96
N GLU A 57 0.11 12.56 6.27
CA GLU A 57 1.31 11.94 6.86
C GLU A 57 1.01 10.49 7.24
N GLY A 58 2.03 9.62 7.15
CA GLY A 58 1.90 8.22 7.55
C GLY A 58 1.23 7.31 6.52
N VAL A 59 0.73 7.83 5.40
CA VAL A 59 0.19 7.04 4.29
C VAL A 59 1.26 6.94 3.19
N PRO A 60 1.87 5.76 2.96
CA PRO A 60 2.74 5.55 1.81
C PRO A 60 1.96 5.86 0.53
N GLN A 61 2.45 6.81 -0.27
CA GLN A 61 1.84 7.06 -1.56
C GLN A 61 2.34 6.01 -2.56
N PRO A 62 1.45 5.18 -3.11
CA PRO A 62 1.86 4.27 -4.17
C PRO A 62 2.23 5.04 -5.42
N ASP A 63 3.05 4.39 -6.23
CA ASP A 63 3.70 5.01 -7.36
C ASP A 63 2.70 5.30 -8.51
N LEU A 64 2.37 6.58 -8.66
CA LEU A 64 1.48 7.07 -9.71
C LEU A 64 1.91 6.61 -11.11
N LEU A 65 3.21 6.56 -11.40
CA LEU A 65 3.71 6.20 -12.73
C LEU A 65 3.44 4.72 -13.03
N VAL A 66 3.66 3.83 -12.05
CA VAL A 66 3.30 2.40 -12.19
C VAL A 66 1.81 2.26 -12.43
N MET A 67 1.00 2.95 -11.62
CA MET A 67 -0.46 2.85 -11.74
C MET A 67 -0.95 3.35 -13.10
N LEU A 68 -0.39 4.46 -13.62
CA LEU A 68 -0.71 4.94 -14.97
C LEU A 68 -0.33 3.95 -16.07
N CYS A 69 0.75 3.18 -15.90
CA CYS A 69 1.09 2.09 -16.81
C CYS A 69 0.09 0.93 -16.75
N LEU A 70 -0.33 0.52 -15.54
CA LEU A 70 -1.29 -0.57 -15.36
C LEU A 70 -2.64 -0.28 -16.04
N VAL A 71 -3.04 0.99 -16.12
CA VAL A 71 -4.26 1.41 -16.82
C VAL A 71 -4.00 1.92 -18.24
N ASN A 72 -2.81 1.66 -18.79
CA ASN A 72 -2.41 2.01 -20.16
C ASN A 72 -2.53 3.52 -20.50
N LYS A 73 -2.36 4.39 -19.49
CA LYS A 73 -2.33 5.86 -19.64
C LYS A 73 -0.91 6.40 -19.80
N LEU A 74 0.10 5.61 -19.47
CA LEU A 74 1.51 5.94 -19.64
C LEU A 74 2.30 4.71 -20.08
N ASP A 75 3.19 4.88 -21.04
CA ASP A 75 4.08 3.80 -21.50
C ASP A 75 5.16 3.47 -20.43
N PRO A 76 5.50 2.19 -20.19
CA PRO A 76 6.50 1.80 -19.19
C PRO A 76 7.88 2.44 -19.38
N GLN A 77 8.35 2.65 -20.62
CA GLN A 77 9.64 3.29 -20.87
C GLN A 77 9.59 4.77 -20.47
N ARG A 78 8.48 5.44 -20.78
CA ARG A 78 8.23 6.84 -20.37
C ARG A 78 8.15 6.97 -18.85
N ALA A 79 7.46 6.04 -18.19
CA ALA A 79 7.37 5.99 -16.73
C ALA A 79 8.74 5.81 -16.07
N GLN A 80 9.56 4.90 -16.58
CA GLN A 80 10.91 4.67 -16.06
C GLN A 80 11.79 5.92 -16.18
N MET A 81 11.75 6.61 -17.33
CA MET A 81 12.50 7.86 -17.52
C MET A 81 12.11 8.93 -16.49
N VAL A 82 10.81 9.08 -16.20
CA VAL A 82 10.35 10.07 -15.21
C VAL A 82 10.74 9.65 -13.80
N ARG A 83 10.61 8.35 -13.47
CA ARG A 83 10.97 7.79 -12.17
C ARG A 83 12.42 8.11 -11.78
N GLU A 84 13.35 7.91 -12.72
CA GLU A 84 14.78 8.13 -12.50
C GLU A 84 15.13 9.58 -12.13
N HIS A 85 14.37 10.54 -12.66
CA HIS A 85 14.61 11.97 -12.45
C HIS A 85 13.77 12.55 -11.30
N ALA A 86 12.57 12.01 -11.05
CA ALA A 86 11.65 12.52 -10.05
C ALA A 86 12.01 12.11 -8.61
N GLY A 87 12.89 11.11 -8.44
CA GLY A 87 13.36 10.68 -7.12
C GLY A 87 12.23 10.21 -6.19
N GLY A 88 11.13 9.68 -6.74
CA GLY A 88 9.96 9.25 -5.98
C GLY A 88 8.99 10.37 -5.58
N ASN A 89 9.22 11.64 -5.98
CA ASN A 89 8.28 12.72 -5.70
C ASN A 89 7.18 12.79 -6.77
N THR A 90 5.94 12.47 -6.40
CA THR A 90 4.77 12.47 -7.29
C THR A 90 4.53 13.81 -7.98
N GLN A 91 4.77 14.93 -7.31
CA GLN A 91 4.55 16.25 -7.91
C GLN A 91 5.61 16.59 -8.96
N VAL A 92 6.87 16.21 -8.71
CA VAL A 92 7.95 16.33 -9.69
C VAL A 92 7.63 15.44 -10.89
N ALA A 93 7.17 14.21 -10.65
CA ALA A 93 6.76 13.30 -11.72
C ALA A 93 5.64 13.91 -12.59
N LEU A 94 4.57 14.45 -11.98
CA LEU A 94 3.50 15.14 -12.70
C LEU A 94 4.01 16.32 -13.52
N ALA A 95 4.87 17.15 -12.92
CA ALA A 95 5.46 18.30 -13.60
C ALA A 95 6.30 17.89 -14.82
N MET A 96 7.09 16.82 -14.69
CA MET A 96 7.86 16.25 -15.80
C MET A 96 6.98 15.69 -16.91
N LEU A 97 5.84 15.06 -16.58
CA LEU A 97 4.87 14.62 -17.58
C LEU A 97 4.31 15.80 -18.38
N VAL A 98 4.09 16.94 -17.73
CA VAL A 98 3.67 18.18 -18.40
C VAL A 98 4.78 18.77 -19.26
N GLU A 99 5.99 18.91 -18.73
CA GLU A 99 7.16 19.43 -19.46
C GLU A 99 7.46 18.62 -20.73
N ARG A 100 7.19 17.32 -20.71
CA ARG A 100 7.38 16.40 -21.85
C ARG A 100 6.16 16.28 -22.78
N ASN A 101 5.09 17.05 -22.55
CA ASN A 101 3.82 16.98 -23.29
C ASN A 101 3.12 15.61 -23.25
N TRP A 102 3.36 14.81 -22.21
CA TRP A 102 2.67 13.53 -21.98
C TRP A 102 1.42 13.70 -21.11
N MET A 103 1.27 14.87 -20.48
CA MET A 103 0.08 15.29 -19.74
C MET A 103 -0.12 16.79 -19.97
N SER A 104 -1.37 17.26 -20.03
CA SER A 104 -1.63 18.70 -20.10
C SER A 104 -1.51 19.35 -18.72
N ALA A 105 -1.15 20.63 -18.65
CA ALA A 105 -1.15 21.37 -17.39
C ALA A 105 -2.54 21.40 -16.72
N ALA A 106 -3.61 21.42 -17.52
CA ALA A 106 -4.99 21.33 -17.03
C ALA A 106 -5.30 19.96 -16.41
N GLU A 107 -4.81 18.86 -17.00
CA GLU A 107 -4.95 17.54 -16.40
C GLU A 107 -4.15 17.41 -15.10
N MET A 108 -2.92 17.91 -15.06
CA MET A 108 -2.12 17.96 -13.83
C MET A 108 -2.87 18.72 -12.73
N GLN A 109 -3.41 19.91 -13.04
CA GLN A 109 -4.17 20.70 -12.07
C GLN A 109 -5.40 19.94 -11.57
N ARG A 110 -6.19 19.31 -12.46
CA ARG A 110 -7.35 18.50 -12.07
C ARG A 110 -6.95 17.34 -11.15
N ARG A 111 -5.84 16.65 -11.43
CA ARG A 111 -5.33 15.54 -10.58
C ARG A 111 -4.96 16.02 -9.18
N LEU A 112 -4.28 17.16 -9.10
CA LEU A 112 -3.89 17.75 -7.81
C LEU A 112 -5.12 18.22 -7.01
N GLU A 113 -6.07 18.89 -7.66
CA GLU A 113 -7.33 19.31 -7.05
C GLU A 113 -8.15 18.11 -6.56
N PHE A 114 -8.25 17.06 -7.38
CA PHE A 114 -8.94 15.82 -7.00
C PHE A 114 -8.29 15.15 -5.79
N ALA A 115 -6.94 15.09 -5.75
CA ALA A 115 -6.22 14.53 -4.59
C ALA A 115 -6.51 15.33 -3.30
N VAL A 116 -6.44 16.67 -3.36
CA VAL A 116 -6.80 17.54 -2.23
C VAL A 116 -8.24 17.29 -1.77
N THR A 117 -9.17 17.20 -2.73
CA THR A 117 -10.60 17.03 -2.45
C THR A 117 -10.89 15.68 -1.80
N GLN A 118 -10.30 14.58 -2.30
CA GLN A 118 -10.41 13.25 -1.70
C GLN A 118 -9.86 13.22 -0.27
N SER A 119 -8.70 13.84 -0.01
CA SER A 119 -8.11 13.93 1.33
C SER A 119 -8.99 14.71 2.30
N ILE A 120 -9.56 15.83 1.86
CA ILE A 120 -10.50 16.62 2.68
C ILE A 120 -11.79 15.84 2.90
N SER A 121 -12.33 15.17 1.88
CA SER A 121 -13.53 14.33 1.99
C SER A 121 -13.34 13.25 3.05
N HIS A 122 -12.20 12.56 3.04
CA HIS A 122 -11.86 11.58 4.05
C HIS A 122 -11.79 12.18 5.46
N ALA A 123 -11.11 13.33 5.62
CA ALA A 123 -10.95 13.97 6.92
C ALA A 123 -12.24 14.61 7.47
N LEU A 124 -13.20 14.97 6.60
CA LEU A 124 -14.52 15.44 7.02
C LEU A 124 -15.32 14.36 7.77
N ARG A 125 -15.03 13.07 7.52
CA ARG A 125 -15.64 11.94 8.22
C ARG A 125 -15.05 11.70 9.62
N TRP A 126 -13.99 12.42 10.00
CA TRP A 126 -13.39 12.28 11.33
C TRP A 126 -14.26 12.91 12.41
N VAL A 127 -14.88 12.06 13.23
CA VAL A 127 -15.69 12.50 14.38
C VAL A 127 -14.82 12.97 15.55
N ASN A 128 -13.70 12.29 15.79
CA ASN A 128 -12.79 12.58 16.90
C ASN A 128 -11.44 13.03 16.38
N GLY A 129 -10.87 14.09 16.94
CA GLY A 129 -9.55 14.54 16.56
C GLY A 129 -9.22 15.91 17.12
N ARG A 130 -8.00 16.37 16.86
CA ARG A 130 -7.51 17.69 17.27
C ARG A 130 -7.02 18.46 16.07
N PHE A 131 -7.16 19.78 16.12
CA PHE A 131 -6.61 20.66 15.12
C PHE A 131 -5.73 21.74 15.75
N ALA A 132 -4.76 22.22 14.99
CA ALA A 132 -3.94 23.36 15.36
C ALA A 132 -3.55 24.14 14.11
N PHE A 133 -3.81 25.44 14.10
CA PHE A 133 -3.41 26.35 13.02
C PHE A 133 -2.22 27.20 13.44
N HIS A 134 -1.18 27.17 12.61
CA HIS A 134 0.06 27.92 12.81
C HIS A 134 0.21 28.97 11.71
N ARG A 135 0.70 30.17 12.05
CA ARG A 135 0.92 31.24 11.06
C ARG A 135 2.00 30.91 10.03
N GLN A 136 2.94 30.04 10.40
CA GLN A 136 4.00 29.64 9.52
C GLN A 136 3.46 28.77 8.38
N LEU A 137 3.83 29.14 7.16
CA LEU A 137 3.70 28.25 6.02
C LEU A 137 4.84 27.23 6.10
N VAL A 138 4.48 25.96 6.24
CA VAL A 138 5.44 24.89 5.99
C VAL A 138 5.79 24.95 4.51
N PRO A 139 7.07 25.03 4.12
CA PRO A 139 7.47 24.99 2.72
C PRO A 139 7.03 23.65 2.13
N MET A 140 5.94 23.69 1.39
CA MET A 140 5.51 22.61 0.53
C MET A 140 5.79 23.10 -0.88
N GLU A 141 6.82 22.55 -1.52
CA GLU A 141 6.96 22.70 -2.96
C GLU A 141 5.66 22.21 -3.58
N ASN A 142 4.87 23.12 -4.15
CA ASN A 142 3.64 22.75 -4.82
C ASN A 142 3.44 23.61 -6.07
N ARG A 143 3.37 22.96 -7.22
CA ARG A 143 3.09 23.59 -8.52
C ARG A 143 1.58 23.75 -8.79
N MET A 144 0.73 23.34 -7.84
CA MET A 144 -0.72 23.48 -7.91
C MET A 144 -1.15 24.95 -7.83
N GLN A 145 -2.14 25.33 -8.64
CA GLN A 145 -2.83 26.61 -8.48
C GLN A 145 -3.63 26.61 -7.17
N ALA A 146 -3.73 27.77 -6.52
CA ALA A 146 -4.48 27.90 -5.28
C ALA A 146 -5.95 27.54 -5.50
N LEU A 147 -6.48 26.66 -4.65
CA LEU A 147 -7.86 26.19 -4.72
C LEU A 147 -8.76 27.05 -3.83
N ASP A 148 -9.93 27.34 -4.34
CA ASP A 148 -10.99 27.97 -3.57
C ASP A 148 -11.55 26.97 -2.53
N ILE A 149 -11.67 27.43 -1.28
CA ILE A 149 -12.11 26.55 -0.19
C ILE A 149 -13.56 26.15 -0.35
N ASP A 150 -14.44 27.06 -0.79
CA ASP A 150 -15.86 26.79 -0.85
C ASP A 150 -16.18 25.75 -1.93
N SER A 151 -15.59 25.89 -3.12
CA SER A 151 -15.74 24.87 -4.18
C SER A 151 -15.17 23.51 -3.77
N THR A 152 -13.99 23.51 -3.13
CA THR A 152 -13.33 22.28 -2.68
C THR A 152 -14.16 21.58 -1.58
N LEU A 153 -14.68 22.35 -0.62
CA LEU A 153 -15.53 21.81 0.46
C LEU A 153 -16.83 21.24 -0.07
N LEU A 154 -17.47 21.90 -1.05
CA LEU A 154 -18.71 21.42 -1.63
C LEU A 154 -18.54 20.03 -2.26
N GLU A 155 -17.49 19.84 -3.06
CA GLU A 155 -17.20 18.54 -3.66
C GLU A 155 -16.73 17.50 -2.64
N ALA A 156 -15.92 17.91 -1.64
CA ALA A 156 -15.46 17.01 -0.59
C ALA A 156 -16.61 16.48 0.29
N LEU A 157 -17.61 17.33 0.59
CA LEU A 157 -18.83 16.93 1.30
C LEU A 157 -19.66 15.97 0.45
N ARG A 158 -19.87 16.29 -0.83
CA ARG A 158 -20.58 15.40 -1.77
C ARG A 158 -19.95 13.99 -1.79
N GLN A 159 -18.62 13.91 -1.83
CA GLN A 159 -17.89 12.64 -1.80
C GLN A 159 -17.93 11.94 -0.43
N ALA A 160 -18.04 12.70 0.67
CA ALA A 160 -18.19 12.14 2.01
C ALA A 160 -19.57 11.50 2.16
N ASP A 161 -20.62 12.19 1.72
CA ASP A 161 -21.99 11.69 1.69
C ASP A 161 -22.09 10.42 0.82
N GLU A 162 -21.48 10.41 -0.37
CA GLU A 162 -21.43 9.23 -1.25
C GLU A 162 -20.80 7.99 -0.61
N TRP A 163 -19.83 8.19 0.29
CA TRP A 163 -19.19 7.11 1.05
C TRP A 163 -20.10 6.64 2.19
N GLU A 164 -20.75 7.54 2.92
CA GLU A 164 -21.71 7.19 3.97
C GLU A 164 -22.93 6.44 3.42
N GLU A 165 -23.42 6.83 2.24
CA GLU A 165 -24.51 6.14 1.53
C GLU A 165 -24.20 4.68 1.17
N MET A 166 -22.93 4.29 1.12
CA MET A 166 -22.56 2.89 0.90
C MET A 166 -22.97 1.98 2.06
N GLY A 167 -23.21 2.54 3.25
CA GLY A 167 -23.53 1.79 4.45
C GLY A 167 -22.34 0.97 4.96
N GLU A 168 -22.64 -0.15 5.63
CA GLU A 168 -21.62 -1.04 6.16
C GLU A 168 -20.89 -1.78 5.02
N THR A 169 -19.62 -1.43 4.81
CA THR A 169 -18.72 -2.10 3.89
C THR A 169 -17.48 -2.60 4.64
N HIS A 170 -16.97 -3.77 4.26
CA HIS A 170 -15.68 -4.26 4.75
C HIS A 170 -14.49 -3.56 4.08
N LEU A 171 -14.74 -2.73 3.07
CA LEU A 171 -13.71 -1.97 2.37
C LEU A 171 -13.41 -0.67 3.10
N THR A 172 -12.13 -0.40 3.28
CA THR A 172 -11.58 0.87 3.73
C THR A 172 -10.72 1.47 2.62
N ARG A 173 -10.34 2.73 2.76
CA ARG A 173 -9.42 3.39 1.84
C ARG A 173 -8.06 2.68 1.71
N THR A 174 -7.64 1.95 2.74
CA THR A 174 -6.40 1.18 2.80
C THR A 174 -6.58 -0.27 2.34
N THR A 175 -7.80 -0.70 1.98
CA THR A 175 -8.02 -2.05 1.47
C THR A 175 -7.26 -2.27 0.18
N VAL A 176 -6.53 -3.37 0.14
CA VAL A 176 -5.80 -3.84 -1.04
C VAL A 176 -6.49 -5.09 -1.55
N ALA A 177 -6.62 -5.22 -2.87
CA ALA A 177 -7.18 -6.40 -3.51
C ALA A 177 -6.22 -6.99 -4.54
N ARG A 178 -6.38 -8.28 -4.80
CA ARG A 178 -5.60 -9.03 -5.79
C ARG A 178 -6.48 -9.92 -6.65
N TRP A 179 -6.03 -10.26 -7.85
CA TRP A 179 -6.69 -11.25 -8.70
C TRP A 179 -6.82 -12.59 -8.00
N LEU A 180 -7.96 -13.24 -8.18
CA LEU A 180 -8.15 -14.60 -7.72
C LEU A 180 -7.25 -15.57 -8.51
N PRO A 181 -6.70 -16.60 -7.84
CA PRO A 181 -5.83 -17.58 -8.45
C PRO A 181 -6.34 -18.30 -9.68
N GLU A 182 -7.61 -18.68 -9.61
CA GLU A 182 -8.32 -19.45 -10.59
C GLU A 182 -9.52 -18.62 -10.98
N ILE A 183 -9.48 -18.04 -12.17
CA ILE A 183 -10.61 -17.31 -12.71
C ILE A 183 -11.47 -18.34 -13.42
N HIS A 184 -12.56 -18.75 -12.77
CA HIS A 184 -13.47 -19.75 -13.33
C HIS A 184 -14.33 -19.18 -14.48
N ASN A 185 -14.43 -17.85 -14.58
CA ASN A 185 -15.20 -17.14 -15.59
C ASN A 185 -14.29 -16.62 -16.70
N ASP A 186 -14.68 -16.74 -17.97
CA ASP A 186 -13.99 -16.03 -19.04
C ASP A 186 -14.23 -14.52 -18.86
N VAL A 187 -13.22 -13.78 -18.42
CA VAL A 187 -13.29 -12.33 -18.16
C VAL A 187 -13.81 -11.57 -19.38
N ARG A 188 -13.52 -12.06 -20.60
CA ARG A 188 -14.01 -11.44 -21.86
C ARG A 188 -15.51 -11.59 -22.05
N SER A 189 -16.10 -12.65 -21.50
CA SER A 189 -17.53 -12.95 -21.58
C SER A 189 -18.38 -12.17 -20.56
N LEU A 190 -17.76 -11.56 -19.56
CA LEU A 190 -18.45 -10.85 -18.47
C LEU A 190 -18.99 -9.47 -18.86
N GLY A 191 -18.63 -8.96 -20.04
CA GLY A 191 -19.11 -7.66 -20.52
C GLY A 191 -18.70 -6.49 -19.63
N LEU A 192 -17.52 -6.58 -18.98
CA LEU A 192 -17.03 -5.55 -18.08
C LEU A 192 -16.78 -4.24 -18.82
N GLY A 193 -17.33 -3.15 -18.30
CA GLY A 193 -17.02 -1.80 -18.77
C GLY A 193 -15.58 -1.39 -18.43
N GLN A 194 -15.13 -0.29 -19.04
CA GLN A 194 -13.75 0.19 -18.89
C GLN A 194 -13.33 0.40 -17.42
N GLU A 195 -14.18 1.01 -16.59
CA GLU A 195 -13.87 1.28 -15.17
C GLU A 195 -13.60 0.00 -14.36
N PHE A 196 -14.32 -1.09 -14.67
CA PHE A 196 -14.11 -2.39 -14.04
C PHE A 196 -12.79 -3.02 -14.48
N ILE A 197 -12.44 -2.88 -15.76
CA ILE A 197 -11.17 -3.39 -16.32
C ILE A 197 -10.00 -2.62 -15.70
N GLU A 198 -10.08 -1.30 -15.61
CA GLU A 198 -9.03 -0.48 -15.00
C GLU A 198 -8.84 -0.81 -13.52
N ALA A 199 -9.94 -0.98 -12.76
CA ALA A 199 -9.87 -1.42 -11.36
C ALA A 199 -9.28 -2.84 -11.21
N LEU A 200 -9.61 -3.77 -12.13
CA LEU A 200 -8.99 -5.10 -12.17
C LEU A 200 -7.49 -5.02 -12.41
N CYS A 201 -7.03 -4.24 -13.39
CA CYS A 201 -5.60 -4.05 -13.67
C CYS A 201 -4.82 -3.51 -12.47
N LEU A 202 -5.46 -2.68 -11.64
CA LEU A 202 -4.89 -2.11 -10.42
C LEU A 202 -4.99 -3.05 -9.20
N SER A 203 -5.85 -4.06 -9.23
CA SER A 203 -6.01 -5.02 -8.13
C SER A 203 -4.89 -6.05 -8.14
N ASN A 204 -3.64 -5.64 -7.98
CA ASN A 204 -2.45 -6.50 -8.10
C ASN A 204 -1.93 -7.06 -6.76
N GLY A 205 -2.58 -6.71 -5.64
CA GLY A 205 -2.16 -7.09 -4.28
C GLY A 205 -1.27 -6.08 -3.58
N GLU A 206 -1.00 -4.91 -4.18
CA GLU A 206 -0.15 -3.87 -3.58
C GLU A 206 -0.84 -2.50 -3.51
N ILE A 207 -1.77 -2.22 -4.44
CA ILE A 207 -2.36 -0.90 -4.59
C ILE A 207 -3.63 -0.78 -3.71
N PRO A 208 -3.67 0.17 -2.76
CA PRO A 208 -4.85 0.41 -1.93
C PRO A 208 -5.95 1.15 -2.68
N LEU A 209 -7.19 1.00 -2.21
CA LEU A 209 -8.40 1.62 -2.77
C LEU A 209 -8.25 3.14 -2.99
N GLN A 210 -7.70 3.87 -2.01
CA GLN A 210 -7.43 5.30 -2.12
C GLN A 210 -6.58 5.63 -3.34
N ALA A 211 -5.56 4.82 -3.61
CA ALA A 211 -4.66 5.07 -4.72
C ALA A 211 -5.26 4.75 -6.07
N MET A 212 -6.09 3.69 -6.11
CA MET A 212 -6.94 3.42 -7.27
C MET A 212 -7.83 4.64 -7.56
N ALA A 213 -8.46 5.22 -6.54
CA ALA A 213 -9.26 6.44 -6.70
C ALA A 213 -8.44 7.60 -7.31
N LEU A 214 -7.23 7.85 -6.80
CA LEU A 214 -6.34 8.91 -7.28
C LEU A 214 -5.88 8.72 -8.73
N VAL A 215 -5.49 7.51 -9.14
CA VAL A 215 -5.02 7.28 -10.53
C VAL A 215 -6.17 7.29 -11.53
N LEU A 216 -7.33 6.71 -11.14
CA LEU A 216 -8.53 6.62 -11.96
C LEU A 216 -9.31 7.93 -12.02
N MET A 217 -8.99 8.91 -11.16
CA MET A 217 -9.74 10.16 -11.01
C MET A 217 -11.22 9.88 -10.70
N THR A 218 -11.45 8.91 -9.82
CA THR A 218 -12.78 8.39 -9.48
C THR A 218 -12.91 8.37 -7.96
N PRO A 219 -13.98 8.92 -7.35
CA PRO A 219 -14.10 8.97 -5.90
C PRO A 219 -14.00 7.59 -5.23
N GLU A 220 -13.38 7.52 -4.05
CA GLU A 220 -13.23 6.30 -3.23
C GLU A 220 -14.53 5.47 -3.17
N ALA A 221 -15.69 6.10 -2.96
CA ALA A 221 -16.97 5.39 -2.86
C ALA A 221 -17.34 4.62 -4.14
N ARG A 222 -17.06 5.20 -5.32
CA ARG A 222 -17.30 4.53 -6.61
C ARG A 222 -16.30 3.39 -6.84
N VAL A 223 -15.03 3.59 -6.49
CA VAL A 223 -14.03 2.50 -6.54
C VAL A 223 -14.43 1.35 -5.62
N ALA A 224 -14.86 1.64 -4.40
CA ALA A 224 -15.35 0.65 -3.46
C ALA A 224 -16.53 -0.15 -4.03
N ARG A 225 -17.53 0.51 -4.64
CA ARG A 225 -18.65 -0.18 -5.32
C ARG A 225 -18.17 -1.10 -6.45
N ILE A 226 -17.21 -0.64 -7.26
CA ILE A 226 -16.60 -1.47 -8.33
C ILE A 226 -15.91 -2.69 -7.70
N MET A 227 -15.09 -2.50 -6.67
CA MET A 227 -14.40 -3.59 -5.97
C MET A 227 -15.38 -4.59 -5.36
N THR A 228 -16.44 -4.14 -4.68
CA THR A 228 -17.50 -5.01 -4.16
C THR A 228 -18.09 -5.88 -5.26
N ARG A 229 -18.39 -5.29 -6.42
CA ARG A 229 -18.93 -6.05 -7.54
C ARG A 229 -17.93 -7.04 -8.13
N LEU A 230 -16.63 -6.70 -8.19
CA LEU A 230 -15.58 -7.61 -8.63
C LEU A 230 -15.37 -8.78 -7.64
N LEU A 231 -15.54 -8.53 -6.34
CA LEU A 231 -15.55 -9.57 -5.30
C LEU A 231 -16.74 -10.52 -5.46
N GLU A 232 -17.94 -9.99 -5.68
CA GLU A 232 -19.15 -10.79 -5.96
C GLU A 232 -18.99 -11.69 -7.19
N LEU A 233 -18.36 -11.17 -8.25
CA LEU A 233 -18.05 -11.90 -9.47
C LEU A 233 -16.89 -12.91 -9.31
N ARG A 234 -16.26 -12.94 -8.13
CA ARG A 234 -15.09 -13.77 -7.82
C ARG A 234 -13.96 -13.56 -8.84
N LEU A 235 -13.64 -12.29 -9.11
CA LEU A 235 -12.48 -11.91 -9.93
C LEU A 235 -11.30 -11.45 -9.07
N ILE A 236 -11.60 -10.86 -7.92
CA ILE A 236 -10.59 -10.41 -6.95
C ILE A 236 -10.90 -10.97 -5.57
N GLU A 237 -9.91 -10.91 -4.69
CA GLU A 237 -10.02 -11.15 -3.27
C GLU A 237 -9.34 -10.00 -2.51
N ILE A 238 -9.81 -9.73 -1.29
CA ILE A 238 -9.17 -8.77 -0.39
C ILE A 238 -7.89 -9.41 0.17
N VAL A 239 -6.81 -8.64 0.18
CA VAL A 239 -5.56 -9.05 0.80
C VAL A 239 -5.67 -8.88 2.31
N ASP A 240 -5.47 -9.97 3.04
CA ASP A 240 -5.24 -9.92 4.49
C ASP A 240 -3.80 -9.48 4.75
N THR A 241 -3.61 -8.17 4.91
CA THR A 241 -2.29 -7.58 5.14
C THR A 241 -1.66 -8.03 6.45
N ALA A 242 -2.45 -8.33 7.48
CA ALA A 242 -1.93 -8.84 8.75
C ALA A 242 -1.33 -10.24 8.55
N LEU A 243 -2.06 -11.10 7.84
CA LEU A 243 -1.57 -12.43 7.49
C LEU A 243 -0.35 -12.38 6.57
N GLU A 244 -0.32 -11.50 5.56
CA GLU A 244 0.86 -11.34 4.70
C GLU A 244 2.09 -10.83 5.47
N ASN A 245 1.90 -9.93 6.43
CA ASN A 245 2.98 -9.50 7.32
C ASN A 245 3.47 -10.64 8.22
N GLU A 246 2.56 -11.49 8.74
CA GLU A 246 2.93 -12.69 9.52
C GLU A 246 3.76 -13.67 8.68
N VAL A 247 3.36 -13.90 7.42
CA VAL A 247 4.09 -14.72 6.45
C VAL A 247 5.50 -14.17 6.23
N GLN A 248 5.61 -12.88 5.94
CA GLN A 248 6.89 -12.24 5.66
C GLN A 248 7.81 -12.26 6.88
N GLN A 249 7.25 -12.02 8.07
CA GLN A 249 7.99 -12.08 9.33
C GLN A 249 8.49 -13.50 9.62
N ASP A 250 7.66 -14.52 9.38
CA ASP A 250 8.03 -15.93 9.59
C ASP A 250 9.19 -16.36 8.68
N LEU A 251 9.16 -15.98 7.39
CA LEU A 251 10.28 -16.20 6.47
C LEU A 251 11.54 -15.45 6.90
N SER A 252 11.40 -14.20 7.33
CA SER A 252 12.53 -13.39 7.81
C SER A 252 13.17 -14.03 9.06
N ASN A 253 12.34 -14.49 10.00
CA ASN A 253 12.79 -15.20 11.19
C ASN A 253 13.53 -16.50 10.85
N LEU A 254 13.02 -17.27 9.87
CA LEU A 254 13.66 -18.49 9.39
C LEU A 254 15.05 -18.18 8.80
N ILE A 255 15.15 -17.15 7.95
CA ILE A 255 16.41 -16.73 7.34
C ILE A 255 17.41 -16.31 8.43
N ILE A 256 16.99 -15.45 9.37
CA ILE A 256 17.85 -14.99 10.48
C ILE A 256 18.33 -16.16 11.34
N LYS A 257 17.46 -17.13 11.66
CA LYS A 257 17.81 -18.34 12.41
C LYS A 257 18.87 -19.17 11.66
N CYS A 258 18.69 -19.40 10.36
CA CYS A 258 19.62 -20.17 9.54
C CYS A 258 20.98 -19.47 9.45
N GLN A 259 21.00 -18.16 9.20
CA GLN A 259 22.23 -17.36 9.14
C GLN A 259 22.98 -17.36 10.48
N THR A 260 22.28 -17.14 11.59
CA THR A 260 22.88 -17.14 12.93
C THR A 260 23.52 -18.49 13.26
N THR A 261 22.81 -19.58 12.95
CA THR A 261 23.32 -20.95 13.15
C THR A 261 24.55 -21.21 12.27
N LEU A 262 24.53 -20.78 11.01
CA LEU A 262 25.66 -20.92 10.08
C LEU A 262 26.89 -20.17 10.57
N THR A 263 26.75 -18.90 10.98
CA THR A 263 27.85 -18.07 11.51
C THR A 263 28.46 -18.69 12.77
N ARG A 264 27.62 -19.22 13.68
CA ARG A 264 28.10 -19.91 14.90
C ARG A 264 28.89 -21.18 14.57
N LYS A 265 28.49 -21.91 13.53
CA LYS A 265 29.15 -23.16 13.11
C LYS A 265 30.43 -22.89 12.30
N GLN A 266 30.54 -21.76 11.60
CA GLN A 266 31.76 -21.33 10.90
C GLN A 266 32.94 -21.05 11.84
N GLN A 267 32.69 -20.73 13.11
CA GLN A 267 33.74 -20.51 14.12
C GLN A 267 34.40 -21.81 14.62
N SER A 268 33.94 -22.98 14.17
CA SER A 268 34.57 -24.27 14.46
C SER A 268 35.77 -24.51 13.52
N SER A 269 36.94 -24.76 14.10
CA SER A 269 38.17 -25.12 13.36
C SER A 269 38.17 -26.56 12.84
N ASN A 270 37.14 -27.37 13.10
CA ASN A 270 37.08 -28.78 12.73
C ASN A 270 36.21 -29.00 11.46
N PRO A 271 36.78 -29.50 10.35
CA PRO A 271 36.05 -29.72 9.10
C PRO A 271 34.80 -30.61 9.22
N ALA A 272 34.84 -31.64 10.07
CA ALA A 272 33.69 -32.54 10.27
C ALA A 272 32.55 -31.83 11.03
N GLN A 273 32.88 -30.99 12.00
CA GLN A 273 31.90 -30.17 12.73
C GLN A 273 31.32 -29.06 11.85
N HIS A 274 32.12 -28.51 10.95
CA HIS A 274 31.67 -27.54 9.96
C HIS A 274 30.64 -28.17 9.01
N LEU A 275 30.95 -29.35 8.46
CA LEU A 275 30.03 -30.08 7.57
C LEU A 275 28.73 -30.46 8.28
N LEU A 276 28.81 -30.99 9.51
CA LEU A 276 27.62 -31.28 10.32
C LEU A 276 26.78 -30.01 10.56
N GLY A 277 27.45 -28.87 10.83
CA GLY A 277 26.79 -27.58 10.96
C GLY A 277 26.03 -27.15 9.71
N LEU A 278 26.62 -27.33 8.52
CA LEU A 278 25.98 -27.04 7.23
C LEU A 278 24.75 -27.93 7.01
N ILE A 279 24.85 -29.22 7.30
CA ILE A 279 23.73 -30.16 7.16
C ILE A 279 22.60 -29.77 8.10
N THR A 280 22.89 -29.46 9.38
CA THR A 280 21.87 -29.01 10.34
C THR A 280 21.16 -27.74 9.86
N VAL A 281 21.91 -26.75 9.36
CA VAL A 281 21.32 -25.51 8.84
C VAL A 281 20.44 -25.77 7.62
N LEU A 282 20.88 -26.65 6.72
CA LEU A 282 20.13 -27.00 5.52
C LEU A 282 18.82 -27.74 5.87
N SER A 283 18.88 -28.69 6.82
CA SER A 283 17.69 -29.38 7.34
C SER A 283 16.73 -28.41 8.03
N ASP A 284 17.23 -27.51 8.89
CA ASP A 284 16.41 -26.48 9.55
C ASP A 284 15.72 -25.55 8.55
N CYS A 285 16.44 -25.15 7.49
CA CYS A 285 15.90 -24.30 6.43
C CYS A 285 14.78 -25.00 5.66
N ILE A 286 15.02 -26.24 5.23
CA ILE A 286 14.03 -27.05 4.52
C ILE A 286 12.80 -27.26 5.40
N ASN A 287 12.97 -27.77 6.63
CA ASN A 287 11.86 -28.03 7.54
C ASN A 287 11.07 -26.75 7.88
N GLY A 288 11.77 -25.64 8.08
CA GLY A 288 11.14 -24.33 8.28
C GLY A 288 10.30 -23.88 7.09
N LEU A 289 10.83 -24.00 5.86
CA LEU A 289 10.09 -23.65 4.64
C LEU A 289 8.84 -24.52 4.45
N LEU A 290 8.92 -25.81 4.78
CA LEU A 290 7.78 -26.73 4.69
C LEU A 290 6.72 -26.45 5.75
N ALA A 291 7.13 -26.19 6.99
CA ALA A 291 6.22 -25.79 8.05
C ALA A 291 5.52 -24.47 7.72
N HIS A 292 6.29 -23.48 7.24
CA HIS A 292 5.79 -22.21 6.73
C HIS A 292 4.75 -22.42 5.61
N HIS A 293 5.12 -23.09 4.51
CA HIS A 293 4.20 -23.33 3.40
C HIS A 293 2.98 -24.17 3.80
N SER A 294 3.11 -25.17 4.67
CA SER A 294 1.95 -25.98 5.09
C SER A 294 0.96 -25.19 5.96
N ARG A 295 1.45 -24.29 6.83
CA ARG A 295 0.62 -23.38 7.64
C ARG A 295 -0.11 -22.37 6.75
N TYR A 296 0.62 -21.76 5.81
CA TYR A 296 0.10 -20.64 5.03
C TYR A 296 -0.61 -21.04 3.73
N ALA A 297 -0.33 -22.22 3.15
CA ALA A 297 -1.04 -22.66 1.94
C ALA A 297 -2.49 -23.07 2.22
N LYS A 298 -2.80 -23.49 3.45
CA LYS A 298 -4.18 -23.70 3.90
C LYS A 298 -4.95 -22.39 4.12
N SER A 299 -4.28 -21.35 4.62
CA SER A 299 -4.94 -20.08 4.96
C SER A 299 -5.03 -19.09 3.81
N LEU A 300 -4.09 -19.11 2.85
CA LEU A 300 -3.99 -18.01 1.89
C LEU A 300 -4.66 -18.21 0.55
N ARG A 301 -4.71 -19.41 -0.08
CA ARG A 301 -5.06 -19.43 -1.51
C ARG A 301 -5.63 -20.72 -2.14
N GLY A 302 -5.70 -21.88 -1.49
CA GLY A 302 -5.95 -23.15 -2.24
C GLY A 302 -4.86 -23.51 -3.28
N ARG A 303 -3.99 -22.56 -3.66
CA ARG A 303 -2.70 -22.76 -4.29
C ARG A 303 -1.80 -23.52 -3.33
N GLY A 304 -1.69 -24.82 -3.55
CA GLY A 304 -0.66 -25.63 -2.92
C GLY A 304 -1.01 -26.14 -1.52
N GLN A 305 -2.15 -26.81 -1.35
CA GLN A 305 -2.03 -28.04 -0.57
C GLN A 305 -1.07 -28.94 -1.35
N ILE A 306 0.24 -28.74 -1.19
CA ILE A 306 1.20 -29.79 -1.49
C ILE A 306 0.98 -30.75 -0.32
N PRO A 307 0.39 -31.93 -0.57
CA PRO A 307 0.21 -32.89 0.50
C PRO A 307 1.56 -33.08 1.19
N TYR A 308 1.58 -33.06 2.52
CA TYR A 308 2.80 -33.35 3.29
C TYR A 308 3.55 -34.60 2.76
N PRO A 309 2.87 -35.67 2.31
CA PRO A 309 3.53 -36.80 1.64
C PRO A 309 4.29 -36.45 0.35
N ASP A 310 3.81 -35.51 -0.47
CA ASP A 310 4.45 -35.15 -1.74
C ASP A 310 5.65 -34.23 -1.53
N VAL A 311 5.60 -33.40 -0.50
CA VAL A 311 6.75 -32.65 0.01
C VAL A 311 7.86 -33.61 0.44
N VAL A 312 7.54 -34.56 1.32
CA VAL A 312 8.48 -35.58 1.82
C VAL A 312 9.07 -36.36 0.64
N ARG A 313 8.22 -36.83 -0.28
CA ARG A 313 8.65 -37.57 -1.48
C ARG A 313 9.57 -36.76 -2.38
N TYR A 314 9.34 -35.45 -2.55
CA TYR A 314 10.22 -34.59 -3.33
C TYR A 314 11.60 -34.45 -2.67
N LEU A 315 11.63 -34.22 -1.35
CA LEU A 315 12.89 -34.14 -0.60
C LEU A 315 13.68 -35.44 -0.65
N GLU A 316 13.01 -36.57 -0.41
CA GLU A 316 13.61 -37.90 -0.52
C GLU A 316 14.20 -38.11 -1.92
N ARG A 317 13.41 -37.90 -2.98
CA ARG A 317 13.90 -38.09 -4.36
C ARG A 317 15.08 -37.20 -4.70
N ARG A 318 15.09 -35.96 -4.24
CA ARG A 318 16.08 -34.96 -4.66
C ARG A 318 17.37 -35.03 -3.86
N PHE A 319 17.28 -35.36 -2.57
CA PHE A 319 18.41 -35.25 -1.64
C PHE A 319 18.83 -36.58 -1.01
N SER A 320 18.05 -37.68 -1.11
CA SER A 320 18.37 -38.98 -0.49
C SER A 320 19.76 -39.49 -0.88
N SER A 321 20.12 -39.46 -2.16
CA SER A 321 21.42 -39.95 -2.62
C SER A 321 22.59 -39.11 -2.08
N GLN A 322 22.40 -37.80 -1.96
CA GLN A 322 23.39 -36.87 -1.43
C GLN A 322 23.55 -37.06 0.09
N PHE A 323 22.46 -37.28 0.82
CA PHE A 323 22.47 -37.61 2.24
C PHE A 323 23.11 -39.00 2.50
N GLN A 324 22.84 -40.00 1.66
CA GLN A 324 23.49 -41.32 1.76
C GLN A 324 25.00 -41.26 1.53
N LEU A 325 25.46 -40.48 0.53
CA LEU A 325 26.90 -40.27 0.29
C LEU A 325 27.57 -39.53 1.46
N LEU A 326 26.87 -38.54 2.04
CA LEU A 326 27.34 -37.82 3.23
C LEU A 326 27.38 -38.72 4.47
N ALA A 327 26.39 -39.59 4.67
CA ALA A 327 26.35 -40.55 5.78
C ALA A 327 27.48 -41.58 5.68
N GLN A 328 27.84 -42.03 4.46
CA GLN A 328 28.99 -42.93 4.24
C GLN A 328 30.34 -42.27 4.57
N GLN A 329 30.48 -40.97 4.33
CA GLN A 329 31.70 -40.23 4.68
C GLN A 329 31.75 -39.80 6.15
N TYR A 330 30.59 -39.65 6.79
CA TYR A 330 30.46 -39.19 8.18
C TYR A 330 29.38 -40.01 8.91
N PRO A 331 29.74 -41.17 9.50
CA PRO A 331 28.79 -42.14 10.08
C PRO A 331 27.88 -41.60 11.19
N ILE A 332 28.25 -40.47 11.81
CA ILE A 332 27.47 -39.79 12.85
C ILE A 332 26.07 -39.34 12.34
N LEU A 333 25.89 -39.21 11.02
CA LEU A 333 24.64 -38.76 10.41
C LEU A 333 23.57 -39.85 10.29
N GLU A 334 23.86 -41.13 10.58
CA GLU A 334 22.87 -42.22 10.58
C GLU A 334 21.82 -42.11 11.71
N THR A 335 22.03 -41.23 12.69
CA THR A 335 21.16 -41.11 13.88
C THR A 335 20.13 -39.98 13.82
N ILE A 336 20.06 -39.24 12.70
CA ILE A 336 19.10 -38.14 12.54
C ILE A 336 17.93 -38.62 11.66
N GLU A 337 16.81 -38.94 12.30
CA GLU A 337 15.54 -39.17 11.61
C GLU A 337 14.91 -37.81 11.24
N PHE A 338 14.41 -37.71 10.00
CA PHE A 338 13.81 -36.50 9.41
C PHE A 338 12.31 -36.40 9.62
#